data_AF-A0AAJ2U684-F1
#
_entry.id   AF-A0AAJ2U684-F1
#
_cell.length_a   1.000
_cell.length_b   1.000
_cell.length_c   1.000
_cell.angle_alpha   90.00
_cell.angle_beta   90.00
_cell.angle_gamma   90.00
#
_symmetry.space_group_name_H-M   'P 1'
#
loop_
_entity.id
_entity.type
_entity.pdbx_description
1 polymer ?
#
loop_
_entity_poly.entity_id
_entity_poly.type
_entity_poly.pdbx_seq_one_letter_code
_entity_poly.pdbx_strand_id
1 'polypeptide(L)' 'FTTGDRLVERELAERLRISRTPIREALFRLESQGFVKTVPRKGVIVADISEKEIIEVFTILSSLEALAAKLAAQKLDDE' A
#
# COMPACT_ATOMS: atom_id res chain seq x y z
N PHE A 1 -6.97 1.14 9.77
CA PHE A 1 -7.46 2.40 9.19
C PHE A 1 -8.44 2.04 8.10
N THR A 2 -9.54 2.77 7.99
CA THR A 2 -10.52 2.65 6.92
C THR A 2 -10.31 3.74 5.87
N THR A 3 -10.81 3.52 4.66
CA THR A 3 -10.81 4.54 3.60
C THR A 3 -11.34 5.87 4.12
N GLY A 4 -10.60 6.95 3.87
CA GLY A 4 -10.97 8.29 4.32
C GLY A 4 -10.55 8.65 5.75
N ASP A 5 -9.99 7.72 6.54
CA ASP A 5 -9.42 8.03 7.85
C ASP A 5 -8.37 9.12 7.72
N ARG A 6 -8.45 10.14 8.59
CA ARG A 6 -7.43 11.17 8.68
C ARG A 6 -6.24 10.65 9.49
N LEU A 7 -5.05 10.83 8.94
CA LEU A 7 -3.79 10.46 9.57
C LEU A 7 -3.09 11.71 10.11
N VAL A 8 -3.03 11.85 11.43
CA VAL A 8 -2.39 12.98 12.10
C VAL A 8 -1.01 12.56 12.61
N GLU A 9 0.05 13.23 12.13
CA GLU A 9 1.44 12.90 12.49
C GLU A 9 1.68 12.79 13.99
N ARG A 10 1.12 13.73 14.77
CA ARG A 10 1.29 13.77 16.24
C ARG A 10 0.65 12.56 16.91
N GLU A 11 -0.57 12.22 16.53
CA GLU A 11 -1.30 11.08 17.11
C GLU A 11 -0.63 9.75 16.76
N LEU A 12 -0.13 9.62 15.53
CA LEU A 12 0.64 8.45 15.11
C LEU A 12 1.97 8.34 15.84
N ALA A 13 2.69 9.45 16.02
CA ALA A 13 3.94 9.51 16.78
C ALA A 13 3.73 9.05 18.24
N GLU A 14 2.68 9.55 18.90
CA GLU A 14 2.32 9.17 20.27
C GLU A 14 1.92 7.70 20.36
N ARG A 15 1.02 7.24 19.47
CA ARG A 15 0.52 5.86 19.46
C ARG A 15 1.61 4.84 19.18
N LEU A 16 2.54 5.15 18.28
CA LEU A 16 3.62 4.26 17.88
C LEU A 16 4.90 4.45 18.71
N ARG A 17 4.94 5.45 19.60
CA ARG A 17 6.12 5.82 20.41
C ARG A 17 7.36 6.10 19.54
N ILE A 18 7.14 6.78 18.43
CA ILE A 18 8.15 7.13 17.42
C ILE A 18 8.13 8.65 17.25
N SER A 19 9.27 9.27 16.90
CA SER A 19 9.33 10.71 16.65
C SER A 19 8.55 11.10 15.38
N ARG A 20 8.17 12.38 15.25
CA ARG A 20 7.35 12.84 14.11
C ARG A 20 8.06 12.76 12.75
N THR A 21 9.39 12.87 12.72
CA THR A 21 10.18 12.85 11.48
C THR A 21 10.00 11.55 10.68
N PRO A 22 10.24 10.35 11.23
CA PRO A 22 10.00 9.10 10.51
C PRO A 22 8.52 8.85 10.21
N ILE A 23 7.58 9.36 11.03
CA ILE A 23 6.15 9.30 10.69
C ILE A 23 5.86 10.09 9.43
N ARG A 24 6.38 11.32 9.32
CA ARG A 24 6.22 12.16 8.13
C ARG A 24 6.84 11.50 6.90
N GLU A 25 8.05 10.94 7.02
CA GLU A 25 8.69 10.22 5.92
C GLU A 25 7.88 9.00 5.48
N ALA A 26 7.30 8.25 6.42
CA ALA A 26 6.44 7.12 6.12
C ALA A 26 5.17 7.56 5.38
N LEU A 27 4.51 8.63 5.83
CA LEU A 27 3.33 9.19 5.16
C LEU A 27 3.67 9.68 3.74
N PHE A 28 4.83 10.31 3.54
CA PHE A 28 5.30 10.71 2.22
C PHE A 28 5.53 9.51 1.28
N ARG A 29 6.16 8.44 1.79
CA ARG A 29 6.35 7.20 1.02
C ARG A 29 5.02 6.54 0.67
N LEU A 30 4.10 6.46 1.62
CA LEU A 30 2.75 5.92 1.40
C LEU A 30 1.96 6.76 0.39
N GLU A 31 2.14 8.08 0.38
CA GLU A 31 1.51 8.96 -0.61
C GLU A 31 2.06 8.69 -2.02
N SER A 32 3.39 8.51 -2.14
CA SER A 32 4.01 8.15 -3.43
C SER A 32 3.55 6.79 -3.99
N GLN A 33 3.08 5.91 -3.12
CA GLN A 33 2.53 4.60 -3.47
C GLN A 33 1.00 4.61 -3.65
N GLY A 34 0.34 5.74 -3.41
CA GLY A 34 -1.12 5.88 -3.54
C GLY A 34 -1.93 5.35 -2.35
N PHE A 35 -1.31 4.91 -1.25
CA PHE A 35 -2.03 4.40 -0.07
C PHE A 35 -2.69 5.49 0.76
N VAL A 36 -2.16 6.71 0.68
CA VAL A 36 -2.71 7.90 1.33
C VAL A 36 -2.67 9.07 0.35
N LYS A 37 -3.44 10.11 0.61
CA LYS A 37 -3.42 11.35 -0.19
C LYS A 37 -3.53 12.59 0.69
N THR A 38 -2.81 13.64 0.34
CA THR A 38 -2.94 14.95 0.98
C THR A 38 -4.10 15.72 0.37
N VAL A 39 -5.10 16.02 1.19
CA VAL A 39 -6.27 16.80 0.77
C VAL A 39 -6.24 18.19 1.41
N PRO A 40 -6.44 19.28 0.63
CA PRO A 40 -6.49 20.63 1.17
C PRO A 40 -7.44 20.73 2.36
N ARG A 41 -6.96 21.34 3.46
CA ARG A 41 -7.69 21.53 4.74
C ARG A 41 -8.06 20.24 5.50
N LYS A 42 -7.85 19.04 4.95
CA LYS A 42 -8.05 17.75 5.65
C LYS A 42 -6.74 17.08 6.07
N GLY A 43 -5.62 17.43 5.44
CA GLY A 43 -4.32 16.80 5.69
C GLY A 43 -4.23 15.45 4.98
N VAL A 44 -3.41 14.54 5.51
CA VAL A 44 -3.22 13.20 4.95
C VAL A 44 -4.41 12.32 5.31
N ILE A 45 -5.01 11.67 4.32
CA ILE A 45 -6.11 10.71 4.51
C ILE A 45 -5.79 9.38 3.82
N VAL A 46 -6.33 8.29 4.35
CA VAL A 46 -6.27 6.98 3.68
C VAL A 46 -6.98 7.05 2.34
N ALA A 47 -6.28 6.65 1.28
CA ALA A 47 -6.82 6.66 -0.06
C ALA A 47 -7.94 5.62 -0.23
N ASP A 48 -8.78 5.84 -1.22
CA ASP A 48 -9.73 4.83 -1.66
C ASP A 48 -9.09 4.06 -2.81
N ILE A 49 -9.36 2.76 -2.90
CA ILE A 49 -8.88 1.92 -3.98
C ILE A 49 -10.04 1.71 -4.95
N SER A 50 -9.90 2.23 -6.16
CA SER A 50 -10.92 2.09 -7.19
C SER A 50 -10.98 0.66 -7.71
N GLU A 51 -12.16 0.24 -8.18
CA GLU A 51 -12.36 -1.04 -8.86
C GLU A 51 -11.39 -1.21 -10.04
N LYS A 52 -11.09 -0.13 -10.76
CA LYS A 52 -10.12 -0.13 -11.86
C LYS A 52 -8.72 -0.49 -11.38
N GLU A 53 -8.23 0.12 -10.30
CA GLU A 53 -6.92 -0.18 -9.73
C GLU A 53 -6.85 -1.63 -9.23
N ILE A 54 -7.94 -2.16 -8.66
CA ILE A 54 -8.04 -3.57 -8.28
C ILE A 54 -7.84 -4.46 -9.51
N ILE A 55 -8.59 -4.22 -10.58
CA ILE A 55 -8.50 -5.01 -11.81
C ILE A 55 -7.08 -4.97 -12.40
N GLU A 56 -6.46 -3.79 -12.45
CA GLU A 56 -5.10 -3.62 -12.96
C GLU A 56 -4.08 -4.43 -12.13
N VAL A 57 -4.14 -4.32 -10.80
CA VAL A 57 -3.24 -5.06 -9.89
C VAL A 57 -3.43 -6.56 -10.02
N PHE A 58 -4.67 -7.05 -10.03
CA PHE A 58 -4.94 -8.48 -10.12
C PHE A 58 -4.55 -9.06 -11.48
N THR A 59 -4.65 -8.28 -12.57
CA THR A 59 -4.19 -8.71 -13.90
C THR A 59 -2.68 -8.96 -13.91
N ILE A 60 -1.91 -8.10 -13.25
CA ILE A 60 -0.46 -8.25 -13.12
C ILE A 60 -0.14 -9.46 -12.24
N LEU A 61 -0.75 -9.53 -11.05
CA LEU A 61 -0.50 -10.62 -10.09
C LEU A 61 -0.86 -11.98 -10.69
N SER A 62 -2.02 -12.13 -11.33
CA SER A 62 -2.42 -13.40 -11.95
C SER A 62 -1.42 -13.87 -13.01
N SER A 63 -0.85 -12.94 -13.77
CA SER A 63 0.15 -13.24 -14.79
C SER A 63 1.46 -13.72 -14.18
N LEU A 64 1.91 -13.07 -13.10
CA LEU A 64 3.12 -13.46 -12.36
C LEU A 64 2.94 -14.79 -11.63
N GLU A 65 1.79 -14.99 -10.98
CA GLU A 65 1.46 -16.22 -10.26
C GLU A 65 1.36 -17.42 -11.20
N ALA A 66 0.70 -17.27 -12.35
CA ALA A 66 0.63 -18.33 -13.36
C ALA A 66 2.03 -18.74 -13.87
N LEU A 67 2.90 -17.76 -14.13
CA LEU A 67 4.28 -18.02 -14.52
C LEU A 67 5.05 -18.73 -13.40
N ALA A 68 4.94 -18.23 -12.16
CA ALA A 68 5.60 -18.82 -11.01
C ALA A 68 5.16 -20.27 -10.78
N ALA A 69 3.85 -20.54 -10.86
CA ALA A 69 3.28 -21.88 -10.73
C ALA A 69 3.80 -22.83 -11.83
N LYS A 70 3.83 -22.37 -13.09
CA LYS A 70 4.40 -23.14 -14.21
C LYS A 70 5.87 -23.50 -13.97
N LEU A 71 6.70 -22.52 -13.59
CA LEU A 71 8.12 -22.74 -13.34
C LEU A 71 8.35 -23.66 -12.13
N ALA A 72 7.52 -23.56 -11.10
CA ALA A 72 7.59 -24.43 -9.93
C ALA A 72 7.22 -25.88 -10.29
N ALA A 73 6.17 -26.10 -11.07
CA ALA A 73 5.78 -27.43 -11.53
C ALA A 73 6.87 -28.10 -12.38
N GLN A 74 7.47 -27.35 -13.31
CA GLN A 74 8.58 -27.86 -14.15
C GLN A 74 9.77 -28.31 -13.31
N LYS A 75 10.11 -27.56 -12.25
CA LYS A 75 11.20 -27.96 -11.34
C LYS A 75 10.89 -29.19 -10.51
N LEU A 76 9.62 -29.45 -10.20
CA LEU A 76 9.21 -30.62 -9.44
C LEU A 76 9.36 -31.90 -10.25
N ASP A 77 9.19 -31.80 -11.58
CA ASP A 77 9.34 -32.93 -12.52
C ASP A 77 10.81 -33.26 -12.84
N ASP A 78 11.75 -32.34 -12.51
CA ASP A 78 13.20 -32.49 -12.74
C ASP A 78 13.94 -33.14 -11.54
N GLU A 79 13.25 -33.44 -10.43
CA GLU A 79 13.73 -34.23 -9.26
C GLU A 79 13.21 -35.67 -9.26
#